data_AF-A0A2E9A5L9-F1
#
_entry.id   AF-A0A2E9A5L9-F1
#
_cell.length_a   1.000
_cell.length_b   1.000
_cell.length_c   1.000
_cell.angle_alpha   90.00
_cell.angle_beta   90.00
_cell.angle_gamma   90.00
#
_symmetry.space_group_name_H-M   'P 1'
#
loop_
_entity.id
_entity.type
_entity.pdbx_description
1 polymer ?
#
loop_
_entity_poly.entity_id
_entity_poly.type
_entity_poly.pdbx_seq_one_letter_code
_entity_poly.pdbx_strand_id
1 'polypeptide(L)'
;MLETKVLGHCGVDSGQIFITDPCYLKHTEQGNGDWLVKKDDEGKYLWGESENDPTLDNRKNFYTQVCDANHSGQHEVAMGVVTSTTHGDGSYAVQGLYKDGELQGIVMMFVDYDRMEIELVDDEDYDEEDW
;
A
#
# COMPACT_ATOMS: atom_id res chain seq x y z
N MET A 1 -1.67 -10.89 26.27
CA MET A 1 -0.72 -9.93 25.66
C MET A 1 -0.47 -10.39 24.24
N LEU A 2 -0.37 -9.45 23.30
CA LEU A 2 0.08 -9.76 21.96
C LEU A 2 1.61 -9.83 21.96
N GLU A 3 2.15 -10.85 21.31
CA GLU A 3 3.58 -10.98 21.06
C GLU A 3 3.89 -10.48 19.65
N THR A 4 4.91 -9.63 19.52
CA THR A 4 5.36 -9.13 18.21
C THR A 4 6.55 -9.94 17.70
N LYS A 5 6.52 -10.35 16.44
CA LYS A 5 7.66 -10.99 15.78
C LYS A 5 7.94 -10.34 14.42
N VAL A 6 9.20 -10.01 14.15
CA VAL A 6 9.61 -9.52 12.82
C VAL A 6 9.46 -10.65 11.80
N LEU A 7 8.67 -10.39 10.76
CA LEU A 7 8.42 -11.30 9.63
C LEU A 7 9.37 -10.99 8.47
N GLY A 8 9.76 -9.72 8.32
CA GLY A 8 10.60 -9.25 7.23
C GLY A 8 10.72 -7.73 7.22
N HIS A 9 11.16 -7.19 6.09
CA HIS A 9 11.24 -5.74 5.86
C HIS A 9 10.64 -5.40 4.50
N CYS A 10 10.01 -4.24 4.41
CA CYS A 10 9.46 -3.68 3.18
C CYS A 10 10.16 -2.36 2.88
N GLY A 11 10.71 -2.25 1.66
CA GLY A 11 11.22 -0.99 1.15
C GLY A 11 10.07 -0.07 0.78
N VAL A 12 10.13 1.18 1.20
CA VAL A 12 9.18 2.24 0.80
C VAL A 12 9.99 3.33 0.15
N ASP A 13 9.77 3.52 -1.15
CA ASP A 13 10.44 4.53 -1.98
C ASP A 13 9.59 5.81 -1.95
N SER A 14 8.52 5.87 -2.76
CA SER A 14 7.67 7.06 -2.93
C SER A 14 6.64 7.31 -1.81
N GLY A 15 6.83 6.71 -0.63
CA GLY A 15 5.91 6.88 0.50
C GLY A 15 4.53 6.24 0.30
N GLN A 16 4.47 5.10 -0.38
CA GLN A 16 3.24 4.35 -0.64
C GLN A 16 3.38 2.88 -0.23
N ILE A 17 2.32 2.31 0.32
CA ILE A 17 2.18 0.87 0.55
C ILE A 17 0.89 0.39 -0.11
N PHE A 18 0.98 -0.72 -0.83
CA PHE A 18 -0.17 -1.42 -1.39
C PHE A 18 -0.29 -2.81 -0.75
N ILE A 19 -1.46 -3.11 -0.19
CA ILE A 19 -1.75 -4.39 0.47
C ILE A 19 -2.80 -5.14 -0.36
N THR A 20 -2.45 -6.35 -0.78
CA THR A 20 -3.34 -7.24 -1.54
C THR A 20 -2.98 -8.69 -1.27
N ASP A 21 -3.93 -9.60 -1.50
CA ASP A 21 -3.61 -11.01 -1.68
C ASP A 21 -2.78 -11.19 -2.97
N PRO A 22 -1.63 -11.88 -2.94
CA PRO A 22 -0.80 -12.10 -4.13
C PRO A 22 -1.49 -12.92 -5.23
N CYS A 23 -2.57 -13.66 -4.93
CA CYS A 23 -3.39 -14.33 -5.93
C CYS A 23 -3.98 -13.33 -6.93
N TYR A 24 -4.29 -12.11 -6.48
CA TYR A 24 -4.90 -11.08 -7.30
C TYR A 24 -3.89 -10.32 -8.18
N LEU A 25 -2.62 -10.25 -7.76
CA LEU A 25 -1.54 -9.60 -8.55
C LEU A 25 -1.29 -10.28 -9.90
N LYS A 26 -1.51 -11.60 -9.98
CA LYS A 26 -1.32 -12.41 -11.20
C LYS A 26 -2.39 -12.17 -12.26
N HIS A 27 -3.54 -11.64 -11.85
CA HIS A 27 -4.67 -11.39 -12.73
C HIS A 27 -4.76 -9.93 -13.22
N THR A 28 -3.89 -9.06 -12.68
CA THR A 28 -3.72 -7.69 -13.15
C THR A 28 -2.65 -7.59 -14.22
N GLU A 29 -2.99 -6.94 -15.35
CA GLU A 29 -2.01 -6.52 -16.36
C GLU A 29 -1.12 -5.43 -15.75
N GLN A 30 0.14 -5.78 -15.48
CA GLN A 30 1.08 -4.90 -14.79
C GLN A 30 1.64 -3.78 -15.68
N GLY A 31 1.57 -3.92 -17.01
CA GLY A 31 2.26 -3.03 -17.95
C GLY A 31 3.79 -3.15 -17.85
N ASN A 32 4.50 -2.09 -18.20
CA ASN A 32 5.96 -1.98 -18.11
C ASN A 32 6.46 -1.79 -16.67
N GLY A 33 5.59 -1.47 -15.72
CA GLY A 33 5.94 -1.24 -14.32
C GLY A 33 6.69 0.08 -14.07
N ASP A 34 6.83 0.94 -15.08
CA ASP A 34 7.48 2.23 -14.95
C ASP A 34 6.52 3.28 -14.37
N TRP A 35 7.07 4.26 -13.65
CA TRP A 35 6.30 5.44 -13.27
C TRP A 35 6.19 6.39 -14.47
N LEU A 36 5.01 6.44 -15.09
CA LEU A 36 4.79 7.23 -16.30
C LEU A 36 4.19 8.59 -15.95
N VAL A 37 5.07 9.59 -15.78
CA VAL A 37 4.71 10.99 -15.51
C VAL A 37 5.12 11.88 -16.67
N LYS A 38 4.21 12.77 -17.05
CA LYS A 38 4.46 13.76 -18.09
C LYS A 38 5.63 14.66 -17.72
N LYS A 39 6.34 15.09 -18.74
CA LYS A 39 7.40 16.09 -18.65
C LYS A 39 7.03 17.30 -19.50
N ASP A 40 7.41 18.48 -19.06
CA ASP A 40 7.35 19.67 -19.91
C ASP A 40 8.42 19.61 -21.02
N ASP A 41 8.40 20.61 -21.91
CA ASP A 41 9.34 20.72 -23.03
C ASP A 41 10.81 20.82 -22.58
N GLU A 42 11.06 21.17 -21.31
CA GLU A 42 12.38 21.25 -20.68
C GLU A 42 12.78 19.94 -19.97
N GLY A 43 11.91 18.93 -19.98
CA GLY A 43 12.14 17.62 -19.39
C GLY A 43 11.83 17.55 -17.89
N LYS A 44 11.22 18.59 -17.30
CA LYS A 44 10.85 18.61 -15.88
C LYS A 44 9.52 17.89 -15.66
N TYR A 45 9.44 17.10 -14.59
CA TYR A 45 8.22 16.38 -14.22
C TYR A 45 7.06 17.33 -13.92
N LEU A 46 5.93 17.05 -14.57
CA LEU A 46 4.63 17.66 -14.29
C LEU A 46 3.92 16.82 -13.23
N TRP A 47 4.15 17.15 -11.97
CA TRP A 47 3.59 16.42 -10.83
C TRP A 47 2.06 16.37 -10.90
N GLY A 48 1.51 15.15 -10.78
CA GLY A 48 0.06 14.90 -10.87
C GLY A 48 -0.46 14.66 -12.29
N GLU A 49 0.38 14.76 -13.32
CA GLU A 49 0.00 14.40 -14.69
C GLU A 49 0.71 13.11 -15.12
N SER A 50 0.01 11.99 -15.03
CA SER A 50 0.51 10.68 -15.46
C SER A 50 0.01 10.27 -16.85
N GLU A 51 0.80 9.44 -17.54
CA GLU A 51 0.57 8.99 -18.92
C GLU A 51 0.09 7.54 -18.98
N ASN A 52 -0.51 7.18 -20.10
CA ASN A 52 -0.85 5.79 -20.41
C ASN A 52 0.41 5.01 -20.77
N ASP A 53 0.41 3.72 -20.43
CA ASP A 53 1.50 2.81 -20.74
C ASP A 53 1.46 2.42 -22.22
N PRO A 54 2.55 2.62 -22.99
CA PRO A 54 2.59 2.27 -24.41
C PRO A 54 2.49 0.76 -24.68
N THR A 55 2.70 -0.09 -23.67
CA THR A 55 2.53 -1.54 -23.74
C THR A 55 1.08 -1.98 -23.49
N LEU A 56 0.20 -1.06 -23.07
CA LEU A 56 -1.21 -1.31 -22.79
C LEU A 56 -2.10 -0.52 -23.75
N ASP A 57 -3.31 -1.04 -23.99
CA ASP A 57 -4.29 -0.36 -24.84
C ASP A 57 -4.91 0.84 -24.10
N ASN A 58 -4.31 2.02 -24.32
CA ASN A 58 -4.77 3.33 -23.86
C ASN A 58 -5.14 3.38 -22.36
N ARG A 59 -4.34 2.72 -21.53
CA ARG A 59 -4.51 2.65 -20.06
C ARG A 59 -3.19 2.86 -19.35
N LYS A 60 -3.27 3.37 -18.12
CA LYS A 60 -2.11 3.46 -17.20
C LYS A 60 -1.73 2.08 -16.71
N ASN A 61 -0.44 1.85 -16.50
CA ASN A 61 0.01 0.63 -15.83
C ASN A 61 -0.39 0.61 -14.36
N PHE A 62 -0.28 -0.57 -13.76
CA PHE A 62 -0.73 -0.79 -12.40
C PHE A 62 0.00 0.11 -11.39
N TYR A 63 1.32 0.25 -11.52
CA TYR A 63 2.12 1.11 -10.64
C TYR A 63 1.63 2.57 -10.67
N THR A 64 1.39 3.11 -11.87
CA THR A 64 0.93 4.48 -12.06
C THR A 64 -0.48 4.67 -11.51
N GLN A 65 -1.39 3.69 -11.68
CA GLN A 65 -2.72 3.73 -11.07
C GLN A 65 -2.64 3.78 -9.53
N VAL A 66 -1.81 2.94 -8.91
CA VAL A 66 -1.57 2.93 -7.46
C VAL A 66 -0.97 4.26 -7.00
N CYS A 67 -0.02 4.81 -7.74
CA CYS A 67 0.63 6.08 -7.42
C CYS A 67 -0.33 7.26 -7.49
N ASP A 68 -1.16 7.35 -8.54
CA ASP A 68 -2.19 8.39 -8.67
C ASP A 68 -3.19 8.32 -7.51
N ALA A 69 -3.65 7.11 -7.17
CA ALA A 69 -4.58 6.89 -6.07
C ALA A 69 -3.96 7.30 -4.72
N ASN A 70 -2.69 6.95 -4.47
CA ASN A 70 -1.95 7.36 -3.28
C ASN A 70 -1.88 8.89 -3.12
N HIS A 71 -1.70 9.64 -4.21
CA HIS A 71 -1.71 11.12 -4.15
C HIS A 71 -3.05 11.69 -3.67
N SER A 72 -4.14 10.96 -3.87
CA SER A 72 -5.46 11.32 -3.35
C SER A 72 -5.76 10.78 -1.93
N GLY A 73 -4.81 10.12 -1.27
CA GLY A 73 -4.95 9.59 0.09
C GLY A 73 -5.03 8.05 0.16
N GLN A 74 -6.00 7.54 0.90
CA GLN A 74 -6.25 6.09 1.05
C GLN A 74 -7.32 5.65 0.06
N HIS A 75 -7.03 4.65 -0.76
CA HIS A 75 -7.92 4.22 -1.84
C HIS A 75 -7.86 2.72 -2.07
N GLU A 76 -8.96 2.16 -2.54
CA GLU A 76 -8.98 0.81 -3.10
C GLU A 76 -8.54 0.87 -4.57
N VAL A 77 -7.60 0.00 -4.94
CA VAL A 77 -7.14 -0.15 -6.32
C VAL A 77 -7.17 -1.63 -6.67
N ALA A 78 -8.00 -1.98 -7.66
CA ALA A 78 -8.33 -3.36 -8.03
C ALA A 78 -8.94 -4.17 -6.87
N MET A 79 -8.15 -4.96 -6.14
CA MET A 79 -8.57 -5.77 -4.99
C MET A 79 -7.60 -5.63 -3.81
N GLY A 80 -6.98 -4.47 -3.70
CA GLY A 80 -6.11 -4.11 -2.60
C GLY A 80 -6.28 -2.66 -2.20
N VAL A 81 -5.63 -2.29 -1.10
CA VAL A 81 -5.67 -0.94 -0.55
C VAL A 81 -4.30 -0.30 -0.71
N VAL A 82 -4.27 0.92 -1.24
CA VAL A 82 -3.10 1.79 -1.20
C VAL A 82 -3.26 2.85 -0.13
N THR A 83 -2.19 3.12 0.61
CA THR A 83 -2.12 4.19 1.59
C THR A 83 -0.80 4.94 1.49
N SER A 84 -0.86 6.25 1.73
CA SER A 84 0.34 7.06 1.89
C SER A 84 0.91 6.80 3.28
N THR A 85 2.18 6.41 3.30
CA THR A 85 2.92 6.18 4.56
C THR A 85 3.39 7.49 5.18
N THR A 86 3.33 8.60 4.44
CA THR A 86 3.99 9.89 4.72
C THR A 86 5.51 9.80 4.95
N HIS A 87 6.11 8.63 4.70
CA HIS A 87 7.52 8.30 4.96
C HIS A 87 8.05 7.46 3.80
N GLY A 88 9.00 8.02 3.05
CA GLY A 88 9.65 7.38 1.91
C GLY A 88 11.13 7.10 2.15
N ASP A 89 11.80 6.59 1.11
CA ASP A 89 13.24 6.30 1.08
C ASP A 89 13.77 5.46 2.26
N GLY A 90 13.00 4.44 2.67
CA GLY A 90 13.29 3.65 3.86
C GLY A 90 13.04 2.15 3.70
N SER A 91 13.46 1.37 4.69
CA SER A 91 13.17 -0.05 4.81
C SER A 91 12.60 -0.32 6.20
N TYR A 92 11.34 -0.70 6.27
CA TYR A 92 10.56 -0.76 7.50
C TYR A 92 10.26 -2.21 7.88
N ALA A 93 10.37 -2.52 9.18
CA ALA A 93 10.09 -3.85 9.68
C ALA A 93 8.59 -4.16 9.55
N VAL A 94 8.28 -5.33 8.99
CA VAL A 94 6.94 -5.92 8.99
C VAL A 94 6.88 -6.87 10.16
N GLN A 95 5.97 -6.63 11.09
CA GLN A 95 5.80 -7.42 12.30
C GLN A 95 4.46 -8.15 12.29
N GLY A 96 4.44 -9.40 12.75
CA GLY A 96 3.22 -10.12 13.05
C GLY A 96 2.84 -9.92 14.51
N LEU A 97 1.55 -9.73 14.77
CA LEU A 97 0.94 -9.70 16.09
C LEU A 97 0.39 -11.10 16.38
N TYR A 98 0.85 -11.73 17.45
CA TYR A 98 0.49 -13.10 17.80
C TYR A 98 -0.23 -13.18 19.14
N LYS A 99 -1.24 -14.05 19.23
CA LYS A 99 -1.91 -14.44 20.48
C LYS A 99 -1.94 -15.96 20.53
N ASP A 100 -1.40 -16.54 21.61
CA ASP A 100 -1.37 -17.99 21.82
C ASP A 100 -0.76 -18.80 20.65
N GLY A 101 0.22 -18.20 19.95
CA GLY A 101 0.89 -18.79 18.79
C GLY A 101 0.20 -18.56 17.44
N GLU A 102 -0.98 -17.96 17.41
CA GLU A 102 -1.75 -17.67 16.20
C GLU A 102 -1.57 -16.22 15.76
N LEU A 103 -1.40 -16.00 14.45
CA LEU A 103 -1.25 -14.67 13.86
C LEU A 103 -2.61 -13.95 13.85
N GLN A 104 -2.68 -12.81 14.52
CA GLN A 104 -3.87 -11.97 14.63
C GLN A 104 -3.83 -10.77 13.67
N GLY A 105 -2.64 -10.32 13.29
CA GLY A 105 -2.49 -9.17 12.41
C GLY A 105 -1.06 -8.92 11.99
N ILE A 106 -0.90 -8.02 11.02
CA ILE A 106 0.40 -7.55 10.54
C ILE A 106 0.45 -6.04 10.76
N VAL A 107 1.57 -5.56 11.29
CA VAL A 107 1.81 -4.14 11.54
C VAL A 107 3.15 -3.71 10.95
N MET A 108 3.17 -2.51 10.39
CA MET A 108 4.37 -1.81 9.95
C MET A 108 4.30 -0.40 10.52
N MET A 109 5.40 0.05 11.14
CA MET A 109 5.46 1.37 11.74
C MET A 109 6.58 2.16 11.11
N PHE A 110 6.26 3.41 10.82
CA PHE A 110 7.18 4.35 10.19
C PHE A 110 7.89 5.24 11.21
N VAL A 111 7.50 5.18 12.48
CA VAL A 111 8.04 5.99 13.60
C VAL A 111 8.40 5.11 14.80
N ASP A 112 9.33 5.59 15.63
CA ASP A 112 9.88 4.85 16.76
C ASP A 112 8.95 4.84 18.01
N TYR A 113 9.10 3.80 18.82
CA TYR A 113 8.02 3.08 19.51
C TYR A 113 7.71 3.44 20.96
N ASP A 114 8.43 4.38 21.56
CA ASP A 114 8.38 4.56 23.02
C ASP A 114 7.00 4.97 23.57
N ARG A 115 5.93 5.09 22.74
CA ARG A 115 4.64 5.67 23.13
C ARG A 115 3.35 5.05 22.53
N MET A 116 3.40 3.95 21.77
CA MET A 116 2.15 3.37 21.22
C MET A 116 1.71 2.11 21.97
N GLU A 117 0.62 2.23 22.72
CA GLU A 117 -0.19 1.08 23.15
C GLU A 117 -1.20 0.79 22.05
N ILE A 118 -1.15 -0.42 21.48
CA ILE A 118 -2.12 -0.90 20.48
C ILE A 118 -3.22 -1.64 21.25
N GLU A 119 -4.39 -1.02 21.38
CA GLU A 119 -5.60 -1.70 21.83
C GLU A 119 -6.34 -2.25 20.61
N LEU A 120 -6.56 -3.57 20.58
CA LEU A 120 -7.50 -4.16 19.64
C LEU A 120 -8.91 -3.87 20.16
N VAL A 121 -9.67 -3.09 19.42
CA VAL A 121 -11.11 -2.93 19.67
C VAL A 121 -11.79 -4.09 18.95
N ASP A 122 -12.50 -4.92 19.70
CA ASP A 122 -13.32 -5.99 19.15
C ASP A 122 -14.57 -5.35 18.53
N ASP A 123 -14.59 -5.16 17.22
CA ASP A 123 -15.81 -4.75 16.49
C ASP A 123 -16.73 -6.00 16.36
N GLU A 124 -17.28 -6.47 17.48
CA GLU A 124 -18.30 -7.55 17.51
C GLU A 124 -19.71 -7.07 17.11
N ASP A 125 -19.88 -5.83 16.62
CA ASP A 125 -21.20 -5.26 16.26
C ASP A 125 -21.35 -4.98 14.75
N TYR A 126 -20.97 -5.92 13.87
CA TYR A 126 -21.56 -5.98 12.52
C TYR A 126 -22.87 -6.77 12.60
N ASP A 127 -23.95 -6.09 13.00
CA ASP A 127 -25.31 -6.63 12.90
C ASP A 127 -25.59 -7.04 11.44
N GLU A 128 -25.79 -8.34 11.21
CA GLU A 128 -26.21 -8.94 9.93
C GLU A 128 -27.67 -8.58 9.54
N GLU A 129 -28.18 -7.41 9.92
CA GLU A 129 -29.54 -6.96 9.58
C GLU A 129 -29.51 -5.73 8.66
N ASP A 130 -29.08 -5.92 7.41
CA ASP A 130 -29.53 -5.07 6.28
C ASP A 130 -29.10 -5.69 4.94
N TRP A 131 -29.80 -6.74 4.50
CA TRP A 131 -29.87 -7.22 3.11
C TRP A 131 -31.28 -7.66 2.73
#